data_AF-A0A6A4RRT0-F1
#
_entry.id   AF-A0A6A4RRT0-F1
#
_cell.length_a   1.000
_cell.length_b   1.000
_cell.length_c   1.000
_cell.angle_alpha   90.00
_cell.angle_beta   90.00
_cell.angle_gamma   90.00
#
_symmetry.space_group_name_H-M   'P 1'
#
loop_
_entity.id
_entity.type
_entity.pdbx_description
1 polymer ?
#
loop_
_entity_poly.entity_id
_entity_poly.type
_entity_poly.pdbx_seq_one_letter_code
_entity_poly.pdbx_strand_id
1 'polypeptide(L)' 'MATLMPAAWLLSEPENIRKNLNLKQQFLAFNPSRRISAFAALSHPYFQSVDSLSRSVYAAQPIPSNKPTMEERTA' A
#
# COMPACT_ATOMS: atom_id res chain seq x y z
N MET A 1 -22.34 25.53 -5.02
CA MET A 1 -22.56 24.47 -6.02
C MET A 1 -22.01 23.18 -5.43
N ALA A 2 -22.86 22.24 -5.02
CA ALA A 2 -22.42 20.95 -4.52
C ALA A 2 -22.20 20.02 -5.70
N THR A 3 -20.95 19.63 -5.95
CA THR A 3 -20.60 18.66 -7.00
C THR A 3 -21.22 17.31 -6.62
N LEU A 4 -22.25 16.89 -7.36
CA LEU A 4 -22.86 15.58 -7.22
C LEU A 4 -21.83 14.52 -7.66
N MET A 5 -21.23 13.81 -6.70
CA MET A 5 -20.30 12.73 -7.01
C MET A 5 -21.05 11.60 -7.74
N PRO A 6 -20.46 11.00 -8.81
CA PRO A 6 -21.11 9.90 -9.51
C PRO A 6 -21.33 8.73 -8.55
N ALA A 7 -22.55 8.16 -8.54
CA ALA A 7 -22.93 7.02 -7.70
C ALA A 7 -21.98 5.80 -7.83
N ALA A 8 -21.19 5.73 -8.90
CA ALA A 8 -20.15 4.71 -9.11
C ALA A 8 -18.99 4.77 -8.09
N TRP A 9 -18.71 5.92 -7.48
CA TRP A 9 -17.65 6.05 -6.47
C TRP A 9 -18.07 5.42 -5.13
N LEU A 10 -19.29 5.74 -4.67
CA LEU A 10 -19.86 5.28 -3.40
C LEU A 10 -19.97 3.75 -3.23
N LEU A 11 -19.97 2.97 -4.32
CA LEU A 11 -20.08 1.51 -4.26
C LEU A 11 -18.72 0.79 -4.16
N SER A 12 -17.62 1.47 -4.53
CA SER A 12 -16.28 0.85 -4.63
C SER A 12 -15.45 1.02 -3.33
N GLU A 13 -15.71 2.07 -2.55
CA GLU A 13 -14.99 2.32 -1.29
C GLU A 13 -15.05 1.17 -0.25
N PRO A 14 -16.20 0.54 0.05
CA PRO A 14 -16.25 -0.45 1.13
C PRO A 14 -15.48 -1.72 0.79
N GLU A 15 -15.53 -2.18 -0.45
CA GLU A 15 -14.88 -3.43 -0.85
C GLU A 15 -13.35 -3.31 -0.89
N ASN A 16 -12.82 -2.15 -1.29
CA ASN A 16 -11.37 -1.92 -1.26
C ASN A 16 -10.85 -1.84 0.19
N ILE A 17 -11.56 -1.15 1.07
CA ILE A 17 -11.22 -1.08 2.50
C ILE A 17 -11.21 -2.49 3.12
N ARG A 18 -12.20 -3.33 2.79
CA ARG A 18 -12.26 -4.73 3.26
C ARG A 18 -11.09 -5.57 2.76
N LYS A 19 -10.71 -5.44 1.50
CA LYS A 19 -9.55 -6.13 0.90
C LYS A 19 -8.24 -5.70 1.56
N ASN A 20 -8.06 -4.40 1.80
CA ASN A 20 -6.89 -3.87 2.50
C ASN A 20 -6.77 -4.42 3.92
N LEU A 21 -7.87 -4.36 4.68
CA LEU A 21 -7.90 -4.80 6.07
C LEU A 21 -7.63 -6.30 6.19
N ASN A 22 -8.20 -7.12 5.29
CA ASN A 22 -7.98 -8.56 5.27
C ASN A 22 -6.50 -8.91 5.05
N LEU A 23 -5.87 -8.32 4.02
CA LEU A 23 -4.47 -8.54 3.73
C LEU A 23 -3.57 -8.12 4.91
N LYS A 24 -3.85 -6.96 5.52
CA LYS A 24 -3.10 -6.46 6.68
C LYS A 24 -3.18 -7.41 7.88
N GLN A 25 -4.35 -7.95 8.16
CA GLN A 25 -4.55 -8.92 9.25
C GLN A 25 -3.78 -10.22 9.02
N GLN A 26 -3.73 -10.71 7.77
CA GLN A 26 -2.97 -11.91 7.42
C GLN A 26 -1.45 -11.67 7.49
N PHE A 27 -0.98 -10.47 7.12
CA PHE A 27 0.43 -10.10 7.17
C PHE A 27 0.93 -9.92 8.61
N LEU A 28 0.11 -9.29 9.44
CA LEU A 28 0.40 -9.01 10.86
C LEU A 28 -0.14 -10.08 11.80
N ALA A 29 -0.39 -11.29 11.30
CA ALA A 29 -0.86 -12.39 12.15
C ALA A 29 0.16 -12.66 13.27
N PHE A 30 -0.33 -12.68 14.51
CA PHE A 30 0.50 -12.88 15.71
C PHE A 30 1.26 -14.21 15.63
N ASN A 31 0.53 -15.30 15.32
CA ASN A 31 1.12 -16.61 15.09
C ASN A 31 1.87 -16.61 13.74
N PRO A 32 3.21 -16.81 13.73
CA PRO A 32 4.00 -16.80 12.50
C PRO A 32 3.59 -17.89 11.52
N SER A 33 3.14 -19.06 12.00
CA SER A 33 2.66 -20.16 11.15
C SER A 33 1.37 -19.83 10.40
N ARG A 34 0.66 -18.76 10.78
CA ARG A 34 -0.55 -18.27 10.12
C ARG A 34 -0.30 -17.03 9.25
N ARG A 35 0.93 -16.52 9.20
CA ARG A 35 1.26 -15.36 8.36
C ARG A 35 1.22 -15.76 6.89
N ILE A 36 0.65 -14.88 6.09
CA ILE A 36 0.71 -15.01 4.63
C ILE A 36 2.17 -14.86 4.15
N SER A 37 2.56 -15.64 3.15
CA SER A 37 3.86 -15.50 2.51
C SER A 37 3.91 -14.23 1.66
N ALA A 38 5.10 -13.69 1.40
CA ALA A 38 5.25 -12.51 0.53
C ALA A 38 4.65 -12.74 -0.87
N PHE A 39 4.87 -13.92 -1.45
CA PHE A 39 4.32 -14.29 -2.75
C PHE A 39 2.78 -14.33 -2.75
N ALA A 40 2.18 -14.94 -1.73
CA ALA A 40 0.73 -15.00 -1.61
C ALA A 40 0.13 -13.60 -1.35
N ALA A 41 0.81 -12.76 -0.57
CA ALA A 41 0.41 -11.38 -0.33
C ALA A 41 0.39 -10.56 -1.63
N LEU A 42 1.44 -10.66 -2.45
CA LEU A 42 1.52 -9.95 -3.74
C LEU A 42 0.47 -10.42 -4.75
N SER A 43 -0.04 -11.65 -4.59
CA SER A 43 -1.12 -12.21 -5.41
C SER A 43 -2.53 -11.75 -4.97
N HIS A 44 -2.62 -10.97 -3.87
CA HIS A 44 -3.90 -10.59 -3.29
C HIS A 44 -4.66 -9.56 -4.17
N PRO A 45 -6.00 -9.63 -4.29
CA PRO A 45 -6.79 -8.70 -5.13
C PRO A 45 -6.65 -7.22 -4.79
N TYR A 46 -6.13 -6.91 -3.59
CA TYR A 46 -5.73 -5.55 -3.22
C TYR A 46 -4.68 -4.96 -4.17
N PHE A 47 -3.76 -5.79 -4.66
CA PHE A 47 -2.69 -5.36 -5.57
C PHE A 47 -3.10 -5.35 -7.05
N GLN A 48 -4.31 -5.79 -7.41
CA GLN A 48 -4.78 -5.76 -8.81
C GLN A 48 -5.20 -4.35 -9.27
N SER A 49 -5.47 -3.43 -8.34
CA SER A 49 -5.90 -2.06 -8.64
C SER A 49 -4.77 -1.03 -8.59
N VAL A 50 -3.55 -1.42 -8.20
CA VAL A 50 -2.38 -0.52 -8.19
C VAL A 50 -1.73 -0.36 -9.57
N ASP A 51 -2.24 -1.05 -10.59
CA ASP A 51 -1.55 -1.38 -11.84
C ASP A 51 -1.31 -0.25 -12.86
N SER A 52 -1.42 1.04 -12.52
CA SER A 52 -0.99 2.09 -13.47
C SER A 52 -0.46 3.35 -12.81
N LEU A 53 -1.18 3.90 -11.83
CA LEU A 53 -0.81 5.19 -11.25
C LEU A 53 0.41 5.10 -10.32
N SER A 54 0.49 4.04 -9.51
CA SER A 54 1.57 3.88 -8.52
C SER A 54 2.94 3.68 -9.16
N ARG A 55 3.02 2.91 -10.24
CA ARG A 55 4.27 2.66 -10.97
C ARG A 55 4.85 3.93 -11.58
N SER A 56 3.99 4.82 -12.09
CA SER A 56 4.37 6.14 -12.59
C SER A 56 4.91 7.05 -11.47
N VAL A 57 4.25 7.07 -10.31
CA VAL A 57 4.62 7.97 -9.20
C VAL A 57 5.96 7.57 -8.57
N TYR A 58 6.20 6.28 -8.33
CA TYR A 58 7.47 5.80 -7.77
C TYR A 58 8.60 5.71 -8.81
N ALA A 59 8.31 5.60 -10.10
CA ALA A 59 9.32 5.71 -11.15
C ALA A 59 9.76 7.16 -11.41
N ALA A 60 8.86 8.12 -11.21
CA ALA A 60 9.13 9.55 -11.45
C ALA A 60 9.75 10.28 -10.25
N GLN A 61 9.73 9.69 -9.04
CA GLN A 61 10.24 10.31 -7.82
C GLN A 61 11.46 9.53 -7.31
N PRO A 62 12.68 10.12 -7.33
CA PRO A 62 13.82 9.54 -6.64
C PRO A 62 13.51 9.40 -5.15
N ILE A 63 13.66 8.20 -4.59
CA ILE A 63 13.54 8.02 -3.13
C ILE A 63 14.63 8.88 -2.49
N PRO A 64 14.29 9.83 -1.59
CA PRO A 64 15.29 10.63 -0.90
C PRO A 64 16.26 9.72 -0.15
N SER A 65 17.50 9.67 -0.61
CA SER A 65 18.55 8.86 0.01
C SER A 65 19.13 9.66 1.16
N ASN A 66 18.61 9.46 2.37
CA ASN A 66 19.30 9.86 3.60
C ASN A 66 20.51 8.92 3.77
N LYS A 67 21.61 9.19 3.05
CA LYS A 67 22.90 8.63 3.40
C LYS A 67 23.32 9.32 4.70
N PRO A 68 23.59 8.61 5.80
CA PRO A 68 24.22 9.23 6.95
C PRO A 68 25.64 9.65 6.51
N THR A 69 25.85 10.94 6.30
CA THR A 69 27.19 11.49 6.07
C THR A 69 27.95 11.38 7.39
N MET A 70 29.21 10.92 7.33
CA MET A 70 30.09 10.65 8.49
C MET A 70 30.59 11.95 9.16
N GLU A 71 29.71 12.90 9.40
CA GLU A 71 30.02 14.22 9.99
C GLU A 71 29.38 14.40 11.38
N GLU A 72 28.50 13.49 11.78
CA GLU A 72 27.85 13.47 13.10
C GLU A 72 28.59 12.55 14.09
N ARG A 73 29.88 12.83 14.35
CA ARG A 73 30.64 12.14 15.41
C ARG A 73 31.51 13.05 16.29
N THR A 74 31.28 14.35 16.25
CA THR A 74 31.90 15.28 17.21
C THR A 74 30.86 16.25 17.73
N ALA A 75 30.25 15.87 18.85
CA ALA A 75 29.73 16.78 19.88
C ALA A 75 29.97 16.10 21.24
#